data_AF-A0AAE3KDD1-F1
#
_entry.id   AF-A0AAE3KDD1-F1
#
_cell.length_a   1.000
_cell.length_b   1.000
_cell.length_c   1.000
_cell.angle_alpha   90.00
_cell.angle_beta   90.00
_cell.angle_gamma   90.00
#
_symmetry.space_group_name_H-M   'P 1'
#
loop_
_entity.id
_entity.type
_entity.pdbx_description
1 polymer ?
#
loop_
_entity_poly.entity_id
_entity_poly.type
_entity_poly.pdbx_seq_one_letter_code
_entity_poly.pdbx_strand_id
1 'polypeptide(L)' 'TNGKAERFIQTALREWAYAFSYSNSRERAAHLPRWQHDYNWHRQHGSLNRKPPISVLGLSGDNLLRLHT' A
#
# COMPACT_ATOMS: atom_id res chain seq x y z
N THR A 1 15.27 9.54 -10.35
CA THR A 1 14.24 8.82 -11.13
C THR A 1 13.05 8.53 -10.24
N ASN A 2 11.82 8.53 -10.78
CA ASN A 2 10.57 8.28 -10.04
C ASN A 2 10.27 6.78 -9.80
N GLY A 3 11.29 5.91 -9.92
CA GLY A 3 11.11 4.46 -9.95
C GLY A 3 10.40 3.87 -8.72
N LYS A 4 10.49 4.51 -7.55
CA LYS A 4 9.71 4.08 -6.36
C LYS A 4 8.21 4.34 -6.53
N ALA A 5 7.83 5.52 -7.01
CA ALA A 5 6.44 5.88 -7.27
C ALA A 5 5.86 5.04 -8.42
N GLU A 6 6.62 4.87 -9.49
CA GLU A 6 6.24 4.01 -10.62
C GLU A 6 6.02 2.56 -10.16
N ARG A 7 6.91 2.01 -9.32
CA ARG A 7 6.74 0.65 -8.79
C ARG A 7 5.51 0.54 -7.89
N PHE A 8 5.23 1.53 -7.05
CA PHE A 8 4.01 1.57 -6.25
C PHE A 8 2.76 1.54 -7.13
N ILE A 9 2.67 2.43 -8.12
CA ILE A 9 1.51 2.52 -9.03
C ILE A 9 1.32 1.20 -9.79
N GLN A 10 2.39 0.62 -10.31
CA GLN A 10 2.33 -0.68 -10.99
C GLN A 10 1.83 -1.81 -10.09
N THR A 11 2.21 -1.83 -8.81
CA THR A 11 1.71 -2.81 -7.85
C THR A 11 0.25 -2.55 -7.49
N ALA A 12 -0.15 -1.29 -7.29
CA ALA A 12 -1.55 -0.90 -7.07
C ALA A 12 -2.46 -1.33 -8.23
N LEU A 13 -2.01 -1.15 -9.47
CA LEU A 13 -2.79 -1.59 -10.63
C LEU A 13 -3.00 -3.11 -10.62
N ARG A 14 -1.94 -3.89 -10.38
CA ARG A 14 -2.01 -5.37 -10.41
C ARG A 14 -2.81 -5.96 -9.25
N GLU A 15 -2.68 -5.40 -8.07
CA GLU A 15 -3.15 -6.05 -6.83
C GLU A 15 -4.40 -5.43 -6.24
N TRP A 16 -4.68 -4.17 -6.57
CA TRP A 16 -5.91 -3.50 -6.17
C TRP A 16 -6.84 -3.30 -7.36
N ALA A 17 -6.37 -2.62 -8.41
CA ALA A 17 -7.28 -2.19 -9.46
C ALA A 17 -7.81 -3.33 -10.33
N TYR A 18 -6.97 -4.34 -10.59
CA TYR A 18 -7.25 -5.44 -11.52
C TYR A 18 -7.16 -6.85 -10.91
N ALA A 19 -6.90 -6.98 -9.60
CA ALA A 19 -6.88 -8.29 -8.96
C ALA A 19 -8.28 -8.92 -8.82
N PHE A 20 -9.31 -8.08 -8.75
CA PHE A 20 -10.70 -8.48 -8.61
C PHE A 20 -11.57 -7.72 -9.61
N SER A 21 -12.65 -8.36 -10.07
CA SER A 21 -13.69 -7.70 -10.84
C SER A 21 -14.64 -6.98 -9.89
N TYR A 22 -14.55 -5.65 -9.82
CA TYR A 22 -15.49 -4.82 -9.07
C TYR A 22 -16.71 -4.50 -9.91
N SER A 23 -17.87 -4.43 -9.28
CA SER A 23 -19.15 -4.08 -9.92
C SER A 23 -19.18 -2.62 -10.37
N ASN A 24 -18.46 -1.73 -9.68
CA ASN A 24 -18.35 -0.31 -10.04
C ASN A 24 -17.10 0.35 -9.42
N SER A 25 -16.83 1.59 -9.81
CA SER A 25 -15.68 2.36 -9.33
C SER A 25 -15.74 2.68 -7.83
N ARG A 26 -16.94 2.84 -7.25
CA ARG A 26 -17.12 3.14 -5.82
C ARG A 26 -16.74 1.96 -4.96
N GLU A 27 -17.09 0.74 -5.35
CA GLU A 27 -16.68 -0.49 -4.69
C GLU A 27 -15.15 -0.62 -4.72
N ARG A 28 -14.53 -0.46 -5.89
CA ARG A 28 -13.06 -0.46 -6.01
C ARG A 28 -12.40 0.58 -5.10
N ALA A 29 -12.95 1.79 -5.04
CA ALA A 29 -12.45 2.85 -4.17
C ALA A 29 -12.60 2.50 -2.68
N ALA A 30 -13.69 1.84 -2.27
CA ALA A 30 -13.89 1.40 -0.90
C ALA A 30 -12.88 0.35 -0.45
N HIS A 31 -12.33 -0.45 -1.38
CA HIS A 31 -11.28 -1.42 -1.09
C HIS A 31 -9.87 -0.81 -0.99
N LEU A 32 -9.66 0.39 -1.55
CA LEU A 32 -8.34 1.03 -1.60
C LEU A 32 -7.69 1.23 -0.22
N PRO A 33 -8.38 1.74 0.83
CA PRO A 33 -7.78 1.93 2.14
C PRO A 33 -7.24 0.64 2.75
N ARG A 34 -8.00 -0.47 2.60
CA ARG A 34 -7.57 -1.78 3.10
C ARG A 34 -6.34 -2.28 2.37
N TRP A 35 -6.35 -2.24 1.03
CA TRP A 35 -5.18 -2.65 0.25
C TRP A 35 -3.94 -1.79 0.57
N GLN A 36 -4.12 -0.48 0.76
CA GLN A 36 -3.04 0.42 1.11
C GLN A 36 -2.47 0.13 2.51
N HIS A 37 -3.33 -0.23 3.47
CA HIS A 37 -2.89 -0.69 4.77
C HIS A 37 -2.05 -1.97 4.65
N ASP A 38 -2.53 -2.98 3.93
CA ASP A 38 -1.79 -4.22 3.72
C ASP A 38 -0.44 -4.00 3.01
N TYR A 39 -0.41 -3.14 2.00
CA TYR A 39 0.82 -2.76 1.31
C TYR A 39 1.84 -2.09 2.25
N ASN A 40 1.38 -1.14 3.08
CA ASN A 40 2.28 -0.36 3.93
C ASN A 40 2.73 -1.11 5.19
N TRP A 41 1.86 -1.95 5.75
CA TRP A 41 2.07 -2.56 7.07
C TRP A 41 2.47 -4.02 7.03
N HIS A 42 2.02 -4.78 6.02
CA HIS A 42 2.17 -6.23 6.02
C HIS A 42 3.04 -6.76 4.88
N ARG A 43 3.03 -6.08 3.72
CA ARG A 43 3.74 -6.55 2.54
C ARG A 43 5.25 -6.53 2.77
N GLN A 44 5.91 -7.66 2.56
CA GLN A 44 7.36 -7.73 2.62
C GLN A 44 8.00 -7.18 1.34
N HIS A 45 9.00 -6.29 1.47
CA HIS A 45 9.74 -5.76 0.32
C HIS A 45 11.17 -6.29 0.29
N GLY A 46 11.57 -6.88 -0.83
CA GLY A 46 12.94 -7.38 -1.03
C GLY A 46 14.01 -6.31 -0.85
N SER A 47 13.75 -5.09 -1.36
CA SER A 47 14.64 -3.94 -1.18
C SER A 47 14.71 -3.42 0.27
N LEU A 48 13.83 -3.89 1.15
CA LEU A 48 13.77 -3.53 2.58
C LEU A 48 14.11 -4.73 3.48
N ASN A 49 14.91 -5.69 3.00
CA ASN A 49 15.25 -6.90 3.75
C ASN A 49 14.02 -7.67 4.23
N ARG A 50 12.99 -7.78 3.37
CA ARG A 50 11.69 -8.41 3.66
C ARG A 50 10.87 -7.71 4.76
N LYS A 51 11.20 -6.47 5.10
CA LYS A 51 10.39 -5.65 6.00
C LYS A 51 9.30 -4.89 5.22
N PRO A 52 8.18 -4.55 5.89
CA PRO A 52 7.16 -3.69 5.29
C PRO A 52 7.60 -2.23 5.20
N PRO A 53 7.01 -1.44 4.28
CA PRO A 53 7.36 -0.02 4.10
C PRO A 53 7.29 0.81 5.37
N ILE A 54 6.35 0.51 6.27
CA ILE A 54 6.22 1.19 7.58
C ILE A 54 7.49 1.08 8.43
N SER A 55 8.27 0.01 8.27
CA SER A 55 9.48 -0.24 9.08
C SER A 55 10.62 0.74 8.83
N VAL A 56 10.57 1.52 7.74
CA VAL A 56 11.61 2.50 7.40
C VAL A 56 11.19 3.94 7.62
N LEU A 57 9.95 4.19 8.08
CA LEU A 57 9.42 5.54 8.28
C LEU A 57 9.87 6.20 9.60
N GLY A 58 10.67 5.52 10.42
CA GLY A 58 11.31 6.11 11.61
C GLY A 58 10.32 6.83 12.52
N LEU A 59 9.23 6.14 12.92
CA LEU A 59 8.09 6.69 13.65
C LEU A 59 8.44 7.11 15.09
N SER A 60 9.28 8.13 15.20
CA SER A 60 9.38 9.01 16.36
C SER A 60 8.81 10.36 15.91
N GLY A 61 7.50 10.54 16.07
CA GLY A 61 6.82 11.81 15.82
C GLY A 61 5.53 11.65 15.05
N ASP A 62 4.44 12.06 15.69
CA ASP A 62 3.08 12.11 15.17
C ASP A 62 2.99 12.66 13.74
N ASN A 63 2.38 11.90 12.85
CA ASN A 63 1.14 12.26 12.14
C ASN A 63 0.92 11.36 10.90
N LEU A 64 -0.35 11.01 10.67
CA LEU A 64 -0.92 10.33 9.48
C LEU A 64 -0.92 8.79 9.41
N LEU A 65 -0.20 8.08 10.29
CA LEU A 65 -0.20 6.61 10.29
C LEU A 65 -1.11 6.00 11.34
N ARG A 66 -2.39 6.40 11.33
CA ARG A 66 -3.41 5.79 12.19
C ARG A 66 -4.32 4.90 11.37
N LEU A 67 -3.97 3.62 11.33
CA LEU A 67 -4.90 2.51 11.08
C LEU A 67 -4.36 1.28 11.82
N HIS A 68 -4.26 1.42 13.14
CA HIS A 68 -4.33 0.28 14.06
C HIS A 68 -5.60 0.49 14.88
N THR A 69 -6.68 -0.10 14.40
CA THR A 69 -7.87 -0.50 15.18
C THR A 69 -8.27 -1.86 14.65
#